data_AF-A0A9D6JZI0-F1
#
_entry.id   AF-A0A9D6JZI0-F1
#
_cell.length_a   1.000
_cell.length_b   1.000
_cell.length_c   1.000
_cell.angle_alpha   90.00
_cell.angle_beta   90.00
_cell.angle_gamma   90.00
#
_symmetry.space_group_name_H-M   'P 1'
#
loop_
_entity.id
_entity.type
_entity.pdbx_description
1 polymer ?
#
loop_
_entity_poly.entity_id
_entity_poly.type
_entity_poly.pdbx_seq_one_letter_code
_entity_poly.pdbx_strand_id
1 'polypeptide(L)'
;GWEPKIDGWRMQIIRYPDGQVELWGRRLERKPNWTEKLPMIVKAAQKVLPPGTLLDAELSTSRGRRFIPSLFATKRRIVPIVFIFDVIYLDSRFVGRRSLRERKALLKKIRWPAPFQPVEARPVRSLEAHLRQALRHGHEGILLKAFSSPYLLARDGPMATQHWRKVKASR
;
A
#
# COMPACT_ATOMS: atom_id res chain seq x y z
N GLY A 1 -11.97 -7.50 -8.51
CA GLY A 1 -12.46 -6.36 -7.73
C GLY A 1 -11.83 -5.07 -8.19
N TRP A 2 -12.29 -3.95 -7.64
CA TRP A 2 -11.68 -2.65 -7.78
C TRP A 2 -11.23 -2.11 -6.42
N GLU A 3 -10.25 -1.22 -6.47
CA GLU A 3 -9.72 -0.44 -5.36
C GLU A 3 -9.52 1.01 -5.84
N PRO A 4 -9.60 2.02 -4.96
CA PRO A 4 -9.22 3.37 -5.34
C PRO A 4 -7.75 3.41 -5.77
N LYS A 5 -7.46 4.10 -6.87
CA LYS A 5 -6.09 4.43 -7.26
C LYS A 5 -5.64 5.64 -6.45
N ILE A 6 -5.11 5.35 -5.27
CA ILE A 6 -4.61 6.37 -4.35
C ILE A 6 -3.48 7.16 -5.00
N ASP A 7 -3.47 8.45 -4.69
CA ASP A 7 -2.47 9.39 -5.14
C ASP A 7 -1.40 9.61 -4.05
N GLY A 8 -0.21 9.05 -4.26
CA GLY A 8 0.82 9.03 -3.25
C GLY A 8 2.17 8.53 -3.78
N TRP A 9 3.02 8.10 -2.85
CA TRP A 9 4.26 7.40 -3.12
C TRP A 9 4.14 5.95 -2.66
N ARG A 10 4.23 5.01 -3.59
CA ARG A 10 4.29 3.59 -3.25
C ARG A 10 5.42 3.30 -2.26
N MET A 11 5.09 2.57 -1.21
CA MET A 11 5.95 2.25 -0.08
C MET A 11 5.79 0.76 0.26
N GLN A 12 6.90 0.04 0.32
CA GLN A 12 6.98 -1.27 0.95
C GLN A 12 7.34 -1.10 2.41
N ILE A 13 6.63 -1.81 3.28
CA ILE A 13 6.91 -1.86 4.71
C ILE A 13 7.39 -3.27 5.01
N ILE A 14 8.64 -3.36 5.45
CA ILE A 14 9.30 -4.63 5.75
C ILE A 14 9.48 -4.66 7.26
N ARG A 15 8.94 -5.69 7.92
CA ARG A 15 9.35 -6.07 9.28
C ARG A 15 10.14 -7.35 9.19
N TYR A 16 11.44 -7.28 9.40
CA TYR A 16 12.35 -8.41 9.35
C TYR A 16 12.11 -9.38 10.53
N PRO A 17 12.58 -10.64 10.43
CA PRO A 17 12.45 -11.63 11.50
C PRO A 17 13.10 -11.21 12.83
N ASP A 18 14.18 -10.42 12.77
CA ASP A 18 14.86 -9.84 13.94
C ASP A 18 14.09 -8.66 14.58
N GLY A 19 12.96 -8.25 13.98
CA GLY A 19 12.11 -7.17 14.45
C GLY A 19 12.45 -5.79 13.88
N GLN A 20 13.53 -5.64 13.11
CA GLN A 20 13.85 -4.39 12.41
C GLN A 20 12.74 -4.04 11.42
N VAL A 21 12.45 -2.75 11.26
CA VAL A 21 11.49 -2.28 10.27
C VAL A 21 12.16 -1.32 9.30
N GLU A 22 11.91 -1.54 8.01
CA GLU A 22 12.35 -0.66 6.94
C GLU A 22 11.19 -0.23 6.03
N LEU A 23 11.34 0.98 5.48
CA LEU A 23 10.37 1.62 4.60
C LEU A 23 11.04 1.94 3.27
N TRP A 24 10.65 1.23 2.21
CA TRP A 24 11.27 1.35 0.90
C TRP A 24 10.31 1.89 -0.15
N GLY A 25 10.81 2.69 -1.09
CA GLY A 25 10.04 3.06 -2.26
C GLY A 25 9.79 1.90 -3.24
N ARG A 26 9.11 2.18 -4.36
CA ARG A 26 8.71 1.18 -5.38
C ARG A 26 9.80 0.23 -5.92
N ARG A 27 11.06 0.65 -5.98
CA ARG A 27 12.18 -0.15 -6.52
C ARG A 27 13.28 -0.23 -5.48
N LEU A 28 13.38 -1.35 -4.77
CA LEU A 28 14.28 -1.55 -3.63
C LEU A 28 15.72 -1.13 -3.94
N GLU A 29 16.25 -1.51 -5.12
CA GLU A 29 17.63 -1.25 -5.51
C GLU A 29 17.92 0.19 -6.00
N ARG A 30 16.89 0.98 -6.36
CA ARG A 30 17.06 2.24 -7.12
C ARG A 30 16.34 3.44 -6.51
N LYS A 31 15.73 3.30 -5.32
CA LYS A 31 14.87 4.32 -4.71
C LYS A 31 15.14 4.46 -3.20
N PRO A 32 14.73 5.59 -2.60
CA PRO A 32 15.09 5.91 -1.23
C PRO A 32 14.50 4.94 -0.21
N ASN A 33 15.36 4.51 0.71
CA ASN A 33 15.00 4.06 2.04
C ASN A 33 14.51 5.29 2.84
N TRP A 34 13.29 5.25 3.34
CA TRP A 34 12.65 6.33 4.12
C TRP A 34 12.60 6.05 5.62
N THR A 35 13.25 4.98 6.09
CA THR A 35 13.17 4.49 7.46
C THR A 35 13.48 5.59 8.49
N GLU A 36 14.60 6.28 8.33
CA GLU A 36 15.02 7.37 9.22
C GLU A 36 14.13 8.62 9.12
N LYS A 37 13.54 8.85 7.94
CA LYS A 37 12.71 10.04 7.68
C LYS A 37 11.30 9.91 8.25
N LEU A 38 10.84 8.68 8.45
CA LEU A 38 9.48 8.33 8.86
C LEU A 38 9.44 7.46 10.15
N PRO A 39 10.11 7.86 11.25
CA PRO A 39 10.22 7.05 12.47
C PRO A 39 8.88 6.76 13.15
N MET A 40 7.86 7.60 12.93
CA MET A 40 6.52 7.36 13.44
C MET A 40 5.83 6.15 12.77
N ILE A 41 6.05 5.96 11.47
CA ILE A 41 5.52 4.81 10.72
C ILE A 41 6.28 3.54 11.13
N VAL A 42 7.60 3.63 11.29
CA VAL A 42 8.45 2.54 11.81
C VAL A 42 7.93 2.06 13.16
N LYS A 43 7.76 2.97 14.13
CA LYS A 43 7.24 2.64 15.48
C LYS A 43 5.84 2.01 15.43
N ALA A 44 4.96 2.52 14.57
CA ALA A 44 3.62 1.96 14.42
C ALA A 44 3.67 0.54 13.83
N ALA A 45 4.48 0.32 12.79
CA ALA A 45 4.68 -1.00 12.18
C ALA A 45 5.26 -2.02 13.17
N GLN A 46 6.25 -1.61 13.99
CA GLN A 46 6.82 -2.44 15.06
C GLN A 46 5.81 -2.82 16.15
N LYS A 47 4.70 -2.09 16.29
CA LYS A 47 3.66 -2.44 17.27
C LYS A 47 2.61 -3.38 16.69
N VAL A 48 2.31 -3.27 15.40
CA VAL A 48 1.15 -3.95 14.79
C VAL A 48 1.49 -5.16 13.93
N LEU A 49 2.66 -5.17 13.27
CA LEU A 49 3.03 -6.24 12.33
C LEU A 49 3.81 -7.34 13.03
N PRO A 50 3.55 -8.63 12.82
CA PRO A 50 4.46 -9.65 13.31
C PRO A 50 5.82 -9.58 12.57
N PRO A 51 6.93 -10.05 13.17
CA PRO A 51 8.20 -10.23 12.47
C PRO A 51 8.05 -11.11 11.20
N GLY A 52 8.86 -10.84 10.18
CA GLY A 52 8.77 -11.52 8.89
C GLY A 52 7.56 -11.10 8.04
N THR A 53 7.18 -9.82 8.11
CA THR A 53 6.06 -9.25 7.34
C THR A 53 6.55 -8.34 6.21
N LEU A 54 5.96 -8.47 5.02
CA LEU A 54 6.17 -7.55 3.90
C LEU A 54 4.80 -7.07 3.39
N LEU A 55 4.55 -5.77 3.52
CA LEU A 55 3.36 -5.11 2.99
C LEU A 55 3.70 -4.24 1.79
N ASP A 56 2.71 -4.06 0.93
CA ASP A 56 2.74 -3.06 -0.14
C ASP A 56 1.63 -2.03 0.09
N ALA A 57 2.04 -0.77 0.04
CA ALA A 57 1.26 0.35 0.52
C ALA A 57 1.49 1.60 -0.33
N GLU A 58 0.63 2.60 -0.12
CA GLU A 58 0.76 3.94 -0.69
C GLU A 58 0.87 4.96 0.44
N LEU A 59 1.98 5.70 0.50
CA LEU A 59 2.16 6.83 1.40
C LEU A 59 1.49 8.07 0.79
N SER A 60 0.60 8.69 1.54
CA SER A 60 0.01 9.98 1.23
C SER A 60 -0.06 10.84 2.48
N THR A 61 -0.76 11.98 2.41
CA THR A 61 -0.95 12.87 3.56
C THR A 61 -2.39 13.32 3.65
N SER A 62 -2.78 13.87 4.81
CA SER A 62 -4.08 14.53 4.99
C SER A 62 -4.33 15.71 4.04
N ARG A 63 -3.29 16.23 3.36
CA ARG A 63 -3.37 17.31 2.37
C ARG A 63 -3.06 16.84 0.94
N GLY A 64 -2.91 15.53 0.73
CA GLY A 64 -2.59 14.91 -0.56
C GLY A 64 -1.10 14.74 -0.85
N ARG A 65 -0.78 14.15 -2.01
CA ARG A 65 0.57 13.68 -2.38
C ARG A 65 1.64 14.77 -2.36
N ARG A 66 1.29 16.01 -2.74
CA ARG A 66 2.25 17.11 -2.94
C ARG A 66 2.94 17.50 -1.63
N PHE A 67 2.33 17.14 -0.50
CA PHE A 67 2.83 17.42 0.84
C PHE A 67 3.62 16.26 1.45
N ILE A 68 3.82 15.14 0.74
CA ILE A 68 4.67 14.04 1.23
C ILE A 68 6.09 14.51 1.60
N PRO A 69 6.78 15.39 0.81
CA PRO A 69 8.09 15.90 1.21
C PRO A 69 8.09 16.60 2.58
N SER A 70 6.98 17.23 2.97
CA SER A 70 6.84 17.89 4.27
C SER A 70 6.81 16.91 5.45
N LEU A 71 6.56 15.61 5.23
CA LEU A 71 6.69 14.58 6.28
C LEU A 71 8.15 14.39 6.72
N PHE A 72 9.12 14.79 5.90
CA PHE A 72 10.54 14.67 6.19
C PHE A 72 11.11 15.88 6.92
N ALA A 73 10.33 16.96 7.06
CA ALA A 73 10.74 18.14 7.80
C ALA A 73 10.77 17.86 9.32
N THR A 74 11.66 18.55 10.03
CA THR A 74 11.85 18.39 11.49
C THR A 74 10.59 18.74 12.29
N LYS A 75 9.87 19.81 11.87
CA LYS A 75 8.58 20.22 12.45
C LYS A 75 7.44 19.75 11.55
N ARG A 76 7.01 18.49 11.74
CA ARG A 76 5.91 17.88 10.97
C ARG A 76 4.58 18.51 11.36
N ARG A 77 3.98 19.30 10.46
CA ARG A 77 2.62 19.85 10.61
C ARG A 77 1.57 19.09 9.80
N ILE A 78 1.96 17.95 9.22
CA ILE A 78 1.16 17.18 8.28
C ILE A 78 1.11 15.74 8.75
N VAL A 79 -0.10 15.16 8.69
CA VAL A 79 -0.36 13.80 9.15
C VAL A 79 -0.13 12.83 7.99
N PRO A 80 0.74 11.81 8.14
CA PRO A 80 0.88 10.77 7.14
C PRO A 80 -0.38 9.90 7.11
N ILE A 81 -0.73 9.41 5.92
CA ILE A 81 -1.74 8.35 5.75
C ILE A 81 -1.08 7.25 4.94
N VAL A 82 -1.12 6.02 5.44
CA VAL A 82 -0.47 4.86 4.82
C VAL A 82 -1.53 3.86 4.41
N PHE A 83 -1.82 3.82 3.12
CA PHE A 83 -2.86 2.93 2.60
C PHE A 83 -2.27 1.55 2.29
N ILE A 84 -2.63 0.53 3.08
CA ILE A 84 -2.14 -0.83 2.91
C ILE A 84 -3.01 -1.56 1.89
N PHE A 85 -2.48 -1.95 0.74
CA PHE A 85 -3.29 -2.58 -0.29
C PHE A 85 -2.90 -4.03 -0.60
N ASP A 86 -1.76 -4.54 -0.14
CA ASP A 86 -1.44 -5.96 -0.25
C ASP A 86 -0.47 -6.44 0.84
N VAL A 87 -0.38 -7.76 1.00
CA VAL A 87 0.57 -8.46 1.88
C VAL A 87 1.28 -9.55 1.06
N ILE A 88 2.60 -9.57 1.13
CA ILE A 88 3.46 -10.45 0.35
C ILE A 88 4.12 -11.51 1.24
N TYR A 89 4.54 -11.10 2.45
CA TYR A 89 4.97 -11.99 3.52
C TYR A 89 4.18 -11.69 4.80
N LEU A 90 3.87 -12.72 5.56
CA LEU A 90 3.26 -12.64 6.88
C LEU A 90 3.78 -13.80 7.72
N ASP A 91 4.23 -13.54 8.95
CA ASP A 91 4.82 -14.54 9.85
C ASP A 91 5.93 -15.36 9.17
N SER A 92 6.84 -14.67 8.47
CA SER A 92 7.97 -15.24 7.72
C SER A 92 7.57 -16.19 6.57
N ARG A 93 6.30 -16.21 6.17
CA ARG A 93 5.81 -17.05 5.06
C ARG A 93 5.47 -16.22 3.84
N PHE A 94 5.94 -16.66 2.67
CA PHE A 94 5.52 -16.06 1.40
C PHE A 94 4.04 -16.39 1.14
N VAL A 95 3.19 -15.36 1.17
CA VAL A 95 1.75 -15.49 0.90
C VAL A 95 1.37 -14.99 -0.50
N GLY A 96 2.34 -14.50 -1.28
CA GLY A 96 2.11 -13.99 -2.64
C GLY A 96 1.54 -15.02 -3.62
N ARG A 97 1.74 -16.33 -3.38
CA ARG A 97 1.10 -17.40 -4.18
C ARG A 97 -0.41 -17.51 -3.97
N ARG A 98 -0.92 -17.03 -2.83
CA ARG A 98 -2.36 -17.04 -2.53
C ARG A 98 -3.10 -16.06 -3.42
N SER A 99 -4.39 -16.28 -3.63
CA SER A 99 -5.26 -15.36 -4.34
C SER A 99 -5.35 -14.00 -3.64
N LEU A 100 -5.63 -12.92 -4.39
CA LEU A 100 -5.87 -11.60 -3.81
C LEU A 100 -6.96 -11.64 -2.72
N ARG A 101 -8.01 -12.45 -2.91
CA ARG A 101 -9.09 -12.60 -1.91
C ARG A 101 -8.53 -13.09 -0.57
N GLU A 102 -7.69 -14.12 -0.58
CA GLU A 102 -7.07 -14.66 0.63
C GLU A 102 -6.11 -13.67 1.27
N ARG A 103 -5.28 -12.98 0.46
CA ARG A 103 -4.35 -11.96 0.97
C ARG A 103 -5.10 -10.78 1.62
N LYS A 104 -6.23 -10.36 1.05
CA LYS A 104 -7.12 -9.36 1.68
C LYS A 104 -7.75 -9.88 2.97
N ALA A 105 -8.11 -11.15 3.04
CA ALA A 105 -8.63 -11.74 4.28
C ALA A 105 -7.56 -11.76 5.39
N LEU A 106 -6.29 -11.98 5.06
CA LEU A 106 -5.18 -11.86 6.01
C LEU A 106 -5.05 -10.42 6.56
N LEU A 107 -5.10 -9.41 5.69
CA LEU A 107 -5.04 -8.00 6.11
C LEU A 107 -6.20 -7.61 7.05
N LYS A 108 -7.38 -8.20 6.88
CA LYS A 108 -8.56 -7.95 7.74
C LYS A 108 -8.40 -8.48 9.17
N LYS A 109 -7.50 -9.43 9.40
CA LYS A 109 -7.23 -9.99 10.74
C LYS A 109 -6.37 -9.06 11.60
N ILE A 110 -5.71 -8.09 10.99
CA ILE A 110 -4.81 -7.15 11.66
C ILE A 110 -5.62 -5.93 12.12
N ARG A 111 -5.48 -5.54 13.39
CA ARG A 111 -6.06 -4.29 13.91
C ARG A 111 -5.12 -3.12 13.60
N TRP A 112 -5.48 -2.34 12.58
CA TRP A 112 -4.63 -1.26 12.07
C TRP A 112 -4.74 0.03 12.91
N PRO A 113 -3.67 0.47 13.60
CA PRO A 113 -3.63 1.80 14.20
C PRO A 113 -3.30 2.86 13.15
N ALA A 114 -3.54 4.13 13.49
CA ALA A 114 -2.98 5.24 12.71
C ALA A 114 -1.45 5.09 12.58
N PRO A 115 -0.84 5.41 11.43
CA PRO A 115 -1.46 6.02 10.23
C PRO A 115 -1.96 5.00 9.18
N PHE A 116 -2.07 3.71 9.52
CA PHE A 116 -2.39 2.66 8.56
C PHE A 116 -3.89 2.60 8.23
N GLN A 117 -4.20 2.50 6.94
CA GLN A 117 -5.56 2.35 6.42
C GLN A 117 -5.59 1.20 5.39
N PRO A 118 -6.12 0.02 5.72
CA PRO A 118 -6.24 -1.06 4.76
C PRO A 118 -7.22 -0.70 3.64
N VAL A 119 -6.83 -0.96 2.40
CA VAL A 119 -7.65 -0.74 1.21
C VAL A 119 -8.50 -1.96 0.94
N GLU A 120 -9.81 -1.77 0.97
CA GLU A 120 -10.76 -2.82 0.62
C GLU A 120 -10.83 -3.06 -0.89
N ALA A 121 -10.80 -4.33 -1.30
CA ALA A 121 -11.10 -4.71 -2.67
C ALA A 121 -12.58 -5.09 -2.81
N ARG A 122 -13.30 -4.38 -3.68
CA ARG A 122 -14.76 -4.53 -3.84
C ARG A 122 -15.12 -5.13 -5.21
N PRO A 123 -16.23 -5.87 -5.36
CA PRO A 123 -16.68 -6.32 -6.68
C PRO A 123 -16.91 -5.14 -7.64
N VAL A 124 -16.58 -5.34 -8.92
CA VAL A 124 -16.90 -4.37 -9.97
C VAL A 124 -18.37 -4.55 -10.33
N ARG A 125 -19.15 -3.46 -10.27
CA ARG A 125 -20.58 -3.44 -10.64
C ARG A 125 -20.81 -2.47 -11.79
N SER A 126 -20.17 -1.31 -11.74
CA SER A 126 -20.09 -0.36 -12.85
C SER A 126 -18.75 0.36 -12.79
N LEU A 127 -17.98 0.30 -13.87
CA LEU A 127 -16.67 0.97 -13.95
C LEU A 127 -16.82 2.48 -13.82
N GLU A 128 -17.81 3.04 -14.50
CA GLU A 128 -18.07 4.47 -14.53
C GLU A 128 -18.50 5.01 -13.16
N ALA A 129 -19.42 4.31 -12.47
CA ALA A 129 -19.85 4.70 -11.14
C ALA A 129 -18.71 4.63 -10.12
N HIS A 130 -17.90 3.56 -10.18
CA HIS A 130 -16.73 3.37 -9.30
C HIS A 130 -15.65 4.42 -9.58
N LEU A 131 -15.41 4.75 -10.85
CA LEU A 131 -14.49 5.81 -11.25
C LEU A 131 -14.97 7.17 -10.73
N ARG A 132 -16.23 7.54 -10.97
CA ARG A 132 -16.83 8.77 -10.43
C ARG A 132 -16.71 8.84 -8.91
N GLN A 133 -16.99 7.73 -8.21
CA GLN A 133 -16.84 7.65 -6.76
C GLN A 133 -15.39 7.93 -6.36
N ALA A 134 -14.41 7.27 -6.96
CA ALA A 134 -13.01 7.46 -6.62
C ALA A 134 -12.55 8.91 -6.85
N LEU A 135 -12.96 9.53 -7.96
CA LEU A 135 -12.64 10.93 -8.28
C LEU A 135 -13.26 11.91 -7.27
N ARG A 136 -14.51 11.71 -6.84
CA ARG A 136 -15.14 12.53 -5.79
C ARG A 136 -14.39 12.49 -4.45
N HIS A 137 -13.71 11.38 -4.16
CA HIS A 137 -12.87 11.23 -2.97
C HIS A 137 -11.41 11.69 -3.20
N GLY A 138 -11.11 12.36 -4.32
CA GLY A 138 -9.79 12.89 -4.61
C GLY A 138 -8.74 11.85 -5.03
N HIS A 139 -9.15 10.64 -5.40
CA HIS A 139 -8.24 9.62 -5.93
C HIS A 139 -8.02 9.81 -7.44
N GLU A 140 -6.90 9.33 -7.98
CA GLU A 140 -6.58 9.49 -9.42
C GLU A 140 -7.47 8.64 -10.35
N GLY A 141 -8.22 7.68 -9.79
CA GLY A 141 -9.03 6.74 -10.54
C GLY A 141 -9.23 5.43 -9.75
N ILE A 142 -9.30 4.30 -10.46
CA ILE A 142 -9.47 2.97 -9.87
C ILE A 142 -8.41 1.99 -10.38
N LEU A 143 -8.09 1.00 -9.54
CA LEU A 143 -7.30 -0.17 -9.89
C LEU A 143 -8.23 -1.38 -9.96
N LEU A 144 -8.28 -2.05 -11.10
CA LEU A 144 -8.94 -3.32 -11.28
C LEU A 144 -7.93 -4.43 -10.98
N LYS A 145 -8.32 -5.35 -10.09
CA LYS A 145 -7.51 -6.50 -9.71
C LYS A 145 -8.33 -7.79 -9.79
N ALA A 146 -7.86 -8.81 -10.48
CA ALA A 146 -8.50 -10.13 -10.44
C ALA A 146 -8.46 -10.71 -9.02
N PHE A 147 -9.59 -11.19 -8.48
CA PHE A 147 -9.63 -11.69 -7.09
C PHE A 147 -8.86 -13.01 -6.92
N SER A 148 -8.74 -13.80 -7.99
CA SER A 148 -8.00 -15.06 -8.03
C SER A 148 -6.49 -14.86 -8.28
N SER A 149 -6.02 -13.65 -8.58
CA SER A 149 -4.63 -13.48 -9.02
C SER A 149 -3.62 -13.60 -7.88
N PRO A 150 -2.45 -14.22 -8.15
CA PRO A 150 -1.32 -14.16 -7.25
C PRO A 150 -0.70 -12.76 -7.23
N TYR A 151 0.22 -12.53 -6.30
CA TYR A 151 1.13 -11.40 -6.30
C TYR A 151 2.43 -11.80 -7.02
N LEU A 152 2.68 -11.20 -8.18
CA LEU A 152 3.88 -11.51 -8.97
C LEU A 152 5.00 -10.50 -8.71
N LEU A 153 6.13 -11.00 -8.23
CA LEU A 153 7.37 -10.25 -8.04
C LEU A 153 8.16 -10.23 -9.36
N ALA A 154 8.74 -9.08 -9.70
CA ALA A 154 9.86 -8.95 -10.63
C ALA A 154 11.11 -8.51 -9.85
N ARG A 155 12.28 -8.51 -10.51
CA ARG A 155 13.57 -8.14 -9.88
C ARG A 155 13.49 -6.85 -9.05
N ASP A 156 12.89 -5.80 -9.60
CA ASP A 156 12.83 -4.48 -8.96
C ASP A 156 11.48 -4.17 -8.29
N GLY A 157 10.65 -5.17 -8.00
CA GLY A 157 9.32 -4.98 -7.39
C GLY A 157 8.17 -5.58 -8.22
N PRO A 158 6.90 -5.24 -7.92
CA PRO A 158 5.75 -5.91 -8.51
C PRO A 158 5.68 -5.78 -10.04
N MET A 159 5.48 -6.92 -10.70
CA MET A 159 5.41 -7.03 -12.15
C MET A 159 4.11 -6.40 -12.66
N ALA A 160 4.18 -5.70 -13.80
CA ALA A 160 2.97 -5.31 -14.52
C ALA A 160 2.31 -6.58 -15.08
N THR A 161 1.07 -6.83 -14.72
CA THR A 161 0.34 -8.04 -15.14
C THR A 161 -0.99 -7.67 -15.76
N GLN A 162 -1.55 -8.57 -16.55
CA GLN A 162 -2.94 -8.45 -17.01
C GLN A 162 -3.95 -8.42 -15.86
N HIS A 163 -3.60 -9.00 -14.72
CA HIS A 163 -4.47 -9.08 -13.55
C HIS A 163 -4.67 -7.74 -12.85
N TRP A 164 -3.81 -6.75 -13.10
CA TRP A 164 -3.84 -5.44 -12.47
C TRP A 164 -3.91 -4.35 -13.54
N ARG A 165 -5.06 -3.69 -13.66
CA ARG A 165 -5.29 -2.61 -14.65
C ARG A 165 -5.63 -1.31 -13.95
N LYS A 166 -5.04 -0.22 -14.42
CA LYS A 166 -5.38 1.13 -13.96
C LYS A 166 -6.42 1.73 -14.90
N VAL A 167 -7.47 2.34 -14.34
CA VAL A 167 -8.46 3.13 -15.07
C VAL A 167 -8.45 4.53 -14.46
N LYS A 168 -8.27 5.54 -15.30
CA LYS A 168 -8.25 6.96 -14.92
C LYS A 168 -9.26 7.69 -15.80
N ALA A 169 -9.76 8.84 -15.32
CA ALA A 169 -10.43 9.76 -16.22
C ALA A 169 -9.43 10.21 -17.30
N SER A 170 -9.89 10.24 -18.55
CA SER A 170 -9.24 11.02 -19.60
C SER A 170 -9.14 12.47 -19.13
N ARG A 171 -7.94 13.05 -19.24
CA ARG A 171 -7.74 14.48 -19.05
C ARG A 171 -8.36 15.24 -20.21
#